data_AF-A0A6G6ZBK1-F1
#
_entry.id   AF-A0A6G6ZBK1-F1
#
_cell.length_a   1.000
_cell.length_b   1.000
_cell.length_c   1.000
_cell.angle_alpha   90.00
_cell.angle_beta   90.00
_cell.angle_gamma   90.00
#
_symmetry.space_group_name_H-M   'P 1'
#
loop_
_entity.id
_entity.type
_entity.pdbx_description
1 polymer ?
#
loop_
_entity_poly.entity_id
_entity_poly.type
_entity_poly.pdbx_seq_one_letter_code
_entity_poly.pdbx_strand_id
1 'polypeptide(L)'
;MGAVTPADNWPVSIQTIANAYRDYTKRSLEETGSFVEKVMAARSFDKAIEVQTEFARQAYANFVAESQKICELYSELAKQFIFRPWEGFAANVTQTRR
;
A
#
# COMPACT_ATOMS: atom_id res chain seq x y z
N MET A 1 -14.18 31.42 -8.39
CA MET A 1 -12.95 30.61 -8.30
C MET A 1 -12.52 30.62 -6.84
N GLY A 2 -13.03 29.69 -6.04
CA GLY A 2 -12.86 29.67 -4.59
C GLY A 2 -11.75 28.69 -4.18
N ALA A 3 -10.90 29.14 -3.28
CA ALA A 3 -9.67 28.51 -2.81
C ALA A 3 -9.79 26.99 -2.55
N VAL A 4 -8.88 26.26 -3.18
CA VAL A 4 -8.43 24.95 -2.71
C VAL A 4 -7.90 25.12 -1.28
N THR A 5 -8.57 24.46 -0.34
CA THR A 5 -8.23 24.41 1.08
C THR A 5 -6.93 23.62 1.31
N PRO A 6 -6.27 23.73 2.49
CA PRO A 6 -4.98 23.09 2.79
C PRO A 6 -4.98 21.53 2.82
N ALA A 7 -6.01 20.89 2.27
CA ALA A 7 -6.14 19.44 2.17
C ALA A 7 -5.34 18.84 1.00
N ASP A 8 -4.90 19.67 0.05
CA ASP A 8 -4.42 19.19 -1.26
C ASP A 8 -2.95 18.75 -1.34
N ASN A 9 -2.23 18.65 -0.22
CA ASN A 9 -0.82 18.23 -0.25
C ASN A 9 -0.45 17.17 0.81
N TRP A 10 -1.34 16.19 1.01
CA TRP A 10 -1.09 15.06 1.90
C TRP A 10 -0.11 14.06 1.25
N PRO A 11 1.03 13.70 1.89
CA PRO A 11 1.97 12.68 1.38
C PRO A 11 1.33 11.29 1.23
N VAL A 12 0.36 10.98 2.08
CA VAL A 12 -0.55 9.83 1.97
C VAL A 12 -1.93 10.37 1.59
N SER A 13 -2.16 10.54 0.30
CA SER A 13 -3.46 10.95 -0.23
C SER A 13 -4.31 9.73 -0.58
N ILE A 14 -5.62 9.92 -0.76
CA ILE A 14 -6.52 8.86 -1.30
C ILE A 14 -5.96 8.30 -2.61
N GLN A 15 -5.23 9.10 -3.39
CA GLN A 15 -4.53 8.69 -4.60
C GLN A 15 -3.47 7.61 -4.31
N THR A 16 -2.67 7.77 -3.26
CA THR A 16 -1.63 6.81 -2.85
C THR A 16 -2.23 5.47 -2.46
N ILE A 17 -3.33 5.49 -1.69
CA ILE A 17 -4.06 4.28 -1.30
C ILE A 17 -4.70 3.61 -2.52
N ALA A 18 -5.34 4.40 -3.40
CA ALA A 18 -5.94 3.89 -4.63
C ALA A 18 -4.89 3.26 -5.56
N ASN A 19 -3.69 3.84 -5.65
CA ASN A 19 -2.58 3.27 -6.41
C ASN A 19 -2.10 1.94 -5.80
N ALA A 20 -1.96 1.85 -4.48
CA ALA A 20 -1.58 0.60 -3.82
C ALA A 20 -2.58 -0.54 -4.11
N TYR A 21 -3.88 -0.25 -4.02
CA TYR A 21 -4.93 -1.22 -4.39
C TYR A 21 -4.90 -1.60 -5.88
N ARG A 22 -4.67 -0.63 -6.77
CA ARG A 22 -4.54 -0.89 -8.22
C ARG A 22 -3.36 -1.80 -8.52
N ASP A 23 -2.19 -1.51 -7.95
CA ASP A 23 -0.96 -2.27 -8.14
C ASP A 23 -1.13 -3.71 -7.62
N TYR A 24 -1.71 -3.86 -6.43
CA TYR A 24 -2.03 -5.19 -5.87
C TYR A 24 -2.98 -5.98 -6.77
N THR A 25 -4.05 -5.34 -7.26
CA THR A 25 -5.03 -5.99 -8.15
C THR A 25 -4.37 -6.45 -9.44
N LYS A 26 -3.54 -5.61 -10.06
CA LYS A 26 -2.82 -5.96 -11.27
C LYS A 26 -1.92 -7.17 -11.05
N ARG A 27 -1.11 -7.14 -9.99
CA ARG A 27 -0.22 -8.26 -9.63
C ARG A 27 -1.00 -9.55 -9.38
N SER A 28 -2.11 -9.48 -8.64
CA SER A 28 -2.96 -10.64 -8.35
C SER A 28 -3.53 -11.29 -9.62
N LEU A 29 -3.89 -10.50 -10.63
CA LEU A 29 -4.38 -11.03 -11.91
C LEU A 29 -3.25 -11.71 -12.71
N GLU A 30 -2.07 -11.10 -12.76
CA GLU A 30 -0.89 -11.68 -13.43
C GLU A 30 -0.48 -13.02 -12.79
N GLU A 31 -0.45 -13.08 -11.47
CA GLU A 31 -0.11 -14.29 -10.71
C GLU A 31 -1.15 -15.39 -10.89
N THR A 32 -2.44 -15.03 -10.90
CA THR A 32 -3.53 -15.99 -11.16
C THR A 32 -3.44 -16.54 -12.58
N GLY A 33 -3.18 -15.69 -13.58
CA GLY A 33 -2.95 -16.12 -14.95
C GLY A 33 -1.79 -17.10 -15.07
N SER A 34 -0.65 -16.78 -14.46
CA SER A 34 0.53 -17.66 -14.43
C SER A 34 0.24 -18.99 -13.73
N PHE A 35 -0.52 -18.98 -12.61
CA PHE A 35 -0.91 -20.18 -11.91
C PHE A 35 -1.78 -21.08 -12.78
N VAL A 36 -2.81 -20.53 -13.43
CA VAL A 36 -3.69 -21.29 -14.33
C VAL A 36 -2.91 -21.90 -15.49
N GLU A 37 -2.01 -21.14 -16.11
CA GLU A 37 -1.15 -21.65 -17.19
C GLU A 37 -0.28 -22.82 -16.72
N LYS A 38 0.37 -22.68 -15.55
CA LYS A 38 1.21 -23.72 -14.97
C LYS A 38 0.44 -24.97 -14.55
N VAL A 39 -0.77 -24.82 -14.01
CA VAL A 39 -1.66 -25.94 -13.65
C VAL A 39 -2.12 -26.66 -14.92
N MET A 40 -2.51 -25.93 -15.97
CA MET A 40 -2.90 -26.52 -17.25
C MET A 40 -1.73 -27.24 -17.94
N ALA A 41 -0.49 -26.76 -17.76
CA ALA A 41 0.72 -27.41 -18.25
C ALA A 41 1.17 -28.61 -17.39
N ALA A 42 0.71 -28.71 -16.15
CA ALA A 42 1.05 -29.80 -15.24
C ALA A 42 0.35 -31.10 -15.66
N ARG A 43 1.07 -31.98 -16.35
CA ARG A 43 0.57 -33.30 -16.80
C ARG A 43 0.60 -34.38 -15.71
N SER A 44 0.96 -34.05 -14.48
CA SER A 44 1.04 -34.99 -13.35
C SER A 44 0.74 -34.30 -12.02
N PHE A 45 0.33 -35.10 -11.02
CA PHE A 45 -0.05 -34.62 -9.69
C PHE A 45 1.15 -34.00 -8.93
N ASP A 46 2.33 -34.60 -9.03
CA ASP A 46 3.56 -34.04 -8.42
C ASP A 46 3.88 -32.64 -8.95
N LYS A 47 3.70 -32.43 -10.27
CA LYS A 47 3.88 -31.11 -10.90
C LYS A 47 2.83 -30.11 -10.44
N ALA A 48 1.59 -30.54 -10.24
CA ALA A 48 0.54 -29.69 -9.69
C ALA A 48 0.84 -29.26 -8.25
N ILE A 49 1.35 -30.16 -7.40
CA ILE A 49 1.78 -29.85 -6.03
C ILE A 49 2.93 -28.84 -6.03
N GLU A 50 3.91 -29.01 -6.93
CA GLU A 50 5.02 -28.06 -7.10
C GLU A 50 4.51 -26.66 -7.48
N VAL A 51 3.60 -26.58 -8.47
CA VAL A 51 2.98 -25.32 -8.91
C VAL A 51 2.15 -24.66 -7.82
N GLN A 52 1.38 -25.45 -7.06
CA GLN A 52 0.55 -24.95 -5.96
C GLN A 52 1.40 -24.48 -4.78
N THR A 53 2.50 -25.17 -4.47
CA THR A 53 3.45 -24.78 -3.42
C THR A 53 4.15 -23.46 -3.77
N GLU A 54 4.59 -23.31 -5.03
CA GLU A 54 5.20 -22.08 -5.50
C GLU A 54 4.20 -20.91 -5.48
N PHE A 55 2.96 -21.13 -5.91
CA PHE A 55 1.90 -20.13 -5.81
C PHE A 55 1.63 -19.71 -4.36
N ALA A 56 1.54 -20.66 -3.43
CA ALA A 56 1.34 -20.38 -2.01
C ALA A 56 2.50 -19.57 -1.42
N ARG A 57 3.74 -19.91 -1.77
CA ARG A 57 4.94 -19.18 -1.36
C ARG A 57 4.92 -17.74 -1.89
N GLN A 58 4.61 -17.56 -3.18
CA GLN A 58 4.50 -16.24 -3.79
C GLN A 58 3.40 -15.41 -3.15
N ALA A 59 2.19 -15.98 -3.00
CA ALA A 59 1.08 -15.33 -2.33
C ALA A 59 1.42 -14.88 -0.90
N TYR A 60 2.15 -15.71 -0.15
CA TYR A 60 2.61 -15.35 1.20
C TYR A 60 3.62 -14.18 1.18
N ALA A 61 4.65 -14.24 0.34
CA ALA A 61 5.63 -13.17 0.21
C ALA A 61 4.97 -11.84 -0.19
N ASN A 62 4.01 -11.92 -1.11
CA ASN A 62 3.22 -10.81 -1.60
C ASN A 62 2.32 -10.19 -0.53
N PHE A 63 1.68 -11.02 0.28
CA PHE A 63 0.86 -10.58 1.39
C PHE A 63 1.70 -9.86 2.45
N VAL A 64 2.88 -10.39 2.80
CA VAL A 64 3.79 -9.75 3.76
C VAL A 64 4.25 -8.39 3.24
N ALA A 65 4.64 -8.31 1.97
CA ALA A 65 5.08 -7.06 1.35
C ALA A 65 3.97 -5.99 1.35
N GLU A 66 2.74 -6.33 0.97
CA GLU A 66 1.61 -5.40 1.01
C GLU A 66 1.22 -5.00 2.43
N SER A 67 1.25 -5.95 3.37
CA SER A 67 0.99 -5.66 4.79
C SER A 67 1.99 -4.67 5.35
N GLN A 68 3.28 -4.81 5.01
CA GLN A 68 4.32 -3.85 5.36
C GLN A 68 4.04 -2.47 4.76
N LYS A 69 3.72 -2.40 3.46
CA LYS A 69 3.39 -1.16 2.76
C LYS A 69 2.20 -0.44 3.41
N ILE A 70 1.15 -1.17 3.79
CA ILE A 70 0.00 -0.61 4.51
C ILE A 70 0.41 -0.11 5.90
N CYS A 71 1.20 -0.89 6.65
CA CYS A 71 1.73 -0.48 7.96
C CYS A 71 2.56 0.80 7.90
N GLU A 72 3.40 0.94 6.89
CA GLU A 72 4.19 2.14 6.64
C GLU A 72 3.29 3.34 6.31
N LEU A 73 2.30 3.16 5.42
CA LEU A 73 1.33 4.21 5.09
C LEU A 73 0.56 4.69 6.34
N TYR A 74 0.13 3.78 7.21
CA TYR A 74 -0.52 4.11 8.48
C TYR A 74 0.42 4.78 9.47
N SER A 75 1.67 4.33 9.57
CA SER A 75 2.68 4.92 10.45
C SER A 75 3.02 6.34 10.01
N GLU A 76 3.13 6.58 8.71
CA GLU A 76 3.42 7.90 8.15
C GLU A 76 2.23 8.85 8.34
N LEU A 77 0.99 8.33 8.20
CA LEU A 77 -0.22 9.06 8.54
C LEU A 77 -0.24 9.44 10.04
N ALA A 78 0.08 8.50 10.94
CA ALA A 78 0.11 8.75 12.38
C ALA A 78 1.16 9.79 12.77
N LYS A 79 2.38 9.71 12.21
CA LYS A 79 3.43 10.74 12.41
C LYS A 79 2.93 12.11 11.97
N GLN A 80 2.31 12.21 10.80
CA GLN A 80 1.78 13.49 10.32
C GLN A 80 0.73 14.07 11.29
N PHE A 81 -0.18 13.26 11.83
CA PHE A 81 -1.12 13.71 12.86
C PHE A 81 -0.43 14.16 14.16
N ILE A 82 0.69 13.55 14.54
CA ILE A 82 1.44 13.89 15.76
C ILE A 82 2.26 15.17 15.59
N PHE A 83 2.90 15.39 14.44
CA PHE A 83 3.80 16.54 14.22
C PHE A 83 3.07 17.84 13.83
N ARG A 84 1.88 17.75 13.22
CA ARG A 84 1.14 18.93 12.71
C ARG A 84 0.63 19.93 13.78
N PRO A 85 0.12 19.51 14.96
CA PRO A 85 -0.33 20.49 15.95
C PRO A 85 0.84 21.32 16.52
N TRP A 86 2.07 20.79 16.47
CA TRP A 86 3.27 21.46 17.00
C TRP A 86 3.74 22.59 16.08
N GLU A 87 3.55 22.46 14.76
CA GLU A 87 3.82 23.55 13.79
C GLU A 87 2.88 24.76 14.02
N GLY A 88 1.60 24.50 14.32
CA GLY A 88 0.63 25.54 14.66
C GLY A 88 0.88 26.18 16.03
N PHE A 89 1.37 25.42 17.01
CA PHE A 89 1.75 25.95 18.32
C PHE A 89 2.99 26.85 18.25
N ALA A 90 4.02 26.47 17.48
CA ALA A 90 5.21 27.30 17.28
C ALA A 90 4.85 28.65 16.61
N ALA A 91 3.96 28.63 15.60
CA ALA A 91 3.47 29.85 14.97
C ALA A 91 2.72 30.77 15.96
N ASN A 92 1.86 30.20 16.81
CA ASN A 92 1.13 30.96 17.83
C ASN A 92 2.04 31.55 18.92
N VAL A 93 3.03 30.79 19.40
CA VAL A 93 4.01 31.26 20.40
C VAL A 93 4.84 32.44 19.86
N THR A 94 5.08 32.48 18.54
CA THR A 94 5.80 33.60 17.91
C THR A 94 4.90 34.84 17.75
N GLN A 95 3.59 34.65 17.55
CA GLN A 95 2.60 35.72 17.46
C GLN A 95 2.23 36.33 18.81
N THR A 96 2.25 35.56 19.91
CA THR A 96 2.00 36.09 21.27
C THR A 96 3.16 36.94 21.82
N ARG A 97 4.32 36.95 21.14
CA ARG A 97 5.52 37.71 21.54
C ARG A 97 5.76 38.99 20.74
N ARG A 98 4.78 39.45 19.95
CA ARG A 98 4.85 40.70 19.17
C ARG A 98 3.80 41.70 19.64
#